data_AF-A0A3B8QBL1-F1
#
_entry.id   AF-A0A3B8QBL1-F1
#
_cell.length_a   1.000
_cell.length_b   1.000
_cell.length_c   1.000
_cell.angle_alpha   90.00
_cell.angle_beta   90.00
_cell.angle_gamma   90.00
#
_symmetry.space_group_name_H-M   'P 1'
#
loop_
_entity.id
_entity.type
_entity.pdbx_description
1 polymer ?
#
loop_
_entity_poly.entity_id
_entity_poly.type
_entity_poly.pdbx_seq_one_letter_code
_entity_poly.pdbx_strand_id
1 'polypeptide(L)'
;MSTSPSFQPPPHELVLASAGSGKTYHLSSRILGLLAMGVPPGQVLATTFTRKAAGEILERVLLRLAEGASDPTKAQELGKDAHPILTRPEECRGLLSRLLASLHQMNVGTLDAFFVQMARSFFLELGLPPRWTIAGEPTEDRIRTEAVLVALTETDRAQLVDLLRMLNRDAAHRQVHATLLD
;
A
#
# COMPACT_ATOMS: atom_id res chain seq x y z
N MET A 1 7.01 36.76 -14.70
CA MET A 1 6.26 35.64 -14.09
C MET A 1 5.80 34.74 -15.23
N SER A 2 6.56 33.69 -15.53
CA SER A 2 6.21 32.73 -16.59
C SER A 2 5.15 31.79 -16.02
N THR A 3 3.93 31.84 -16.57
CA THR A 3 2.85 30.91 -16.25
C THR A 3 3.31 29.50 -16.59
N SER A 4 3.51 28.66 -15.57
CA SER A 4 3.63 27.22 -15.76
C SER A 4 2.46 26.74 -16.63
N PRO A 5 2.68 25.86 -17.62
CA PRO A 5 1.58 25.28 -18.38
C PRO A 5 0.58 24.69 -17.39
N SER A 6 -0.69 25.08 -17.50
CA SER A 6 -1.74 24.62 -16.59
C SER A 6 -1.87 23.11 -16.73
N PHE A 7 -1.36 22.37 -15.74
CA PHE A 7 -1.57 20.93 -15.65
C PHE A 7 -3.09 20.69 -15.57
N GLN A 8 -3.65 20.09 -16.61
CA GLN A 8 -5.03 19.62 -16.58
C GLN A 8 -5.01 18.16 -16.09
N PRO A 9 -5.52 17.89 -14.87
CA PRO A 9 -5.56 16.53 -14.37
C PRO A 9 -6.48 15.70 -15.27
N PRO A 10 -6.06 14.50 -15.67
CA PRO A 10 -6.92 13.56 -16.38
C PRO A 10 -8.13 13.17 -15.51
N PRO A 11 -9.27 12.79 -16.11
CA PRO A 11 -10.51 12.52 -15.38
C PRO A 11 -10.35 11.38 -14.36
N HIS A 12 -11.25 11.37 -13.38
CA HIS A 12 -11.38 10.27 -12.44
C HIS A 12 -11.92 9.03 -13.18
N GLU A 13 -11.26 7.89 -12.99
CA GLU A 13 -11.58 6.64 -13.67
C GLU A 13 -11.86 5.54 -12.64
N LEU A 14 -12.94 4.78 -12.87
CA LEU A 14 -13.23 3.56 -12.14
C LEU A 14 -13.07 2.37 -13.10
N VAL A 15 -12.04 1.55 -12.86
CA VAL A 15 -11.79 0.35 -13.65
C VAL A 15 -12.37 -0.87 -12.91
N LEU A 16 -13.55 -1.32 -13.33
CA LEU A 16 -14.13 -2.58 -12.89
C LEU A 16 -13.50 -3.72 -13.70
N ALA A 17 -12.96 -4.71 -13.01
CA ALA A 17 -12.20 -5.75 -13.67
C ALA A 17 -12.21 -7.05 -12.86
N SER A 18 -12.44 -8.17 -13.54
CA SER A 18 -12.38 -9.52 -13.00
C SER A 18 -10.93 -10.01 -12.85
N ALA A 19 -10.71 -11.18 -12.28
CA ALA A 19 -9.38 -11.80 -12.29
C ALA A 19 -8.87 -11.94 -13.74
N GLY A 20 -7.60 -11.63 -13.98
CA GLY A 20 -6.99 -11.72 -15.31
C GLY A 20 -7.36 -10.62 -16.33
N SER A 21 -8.23 -9.66 -16.01
CA SER A 21 -8.74 -8.69 -16.99
C SER A 21 -7.91 -7.39 -17.12
N GLY A 22 -6.61 -7.44 -16.81
CA GLY A 22 -5.71 -6.31 -17.11
C GLY A 22 -5.70 -5.13 -16.14
N LYS A 23 -6.20 -5.24 -14.89
CA LYS A 23 -6.14 -4.14 -13.89
C LYS A 23 -4.77 -3.51 -13.75
N THR A 24 -3.76 -4.36 -13.57
CA THR A 24 -2.37 -3.93 -13.41
C THR A 24 -1.82 -3.29 -14.70
N TYR A 25 -2.33 -3.70 -15.86
CA TYR A 25 -2.02 -3.08 -17.14
C TYR A 25 -2.54 -1.65 -17.20
N HIS A 26 -3.83 -1.45 -16.93
CA HIS A 26 -4.44 -0.12 -16.88
C HIS A 26 -3.77 0.79 -15.84
N LEU A 27 -3.51 0.27 -14.63
CA LEU A 27 -2.84 1.03 -13.58
C LEU A 27 -1.43 1.49 -13.99
N SER A 28 -0.63 0.59 -14.55
CA SER A 28 0.72 0.95 -15.03
C SER A 28 0.66 1.93 -16.21
N SER A 29 -0.31 1.81 -17.12
CA SER A 29 -0.53 2.79 -18.19
C SER A 29 -0.86 4.16 -17.63
N ARG A 30 -1.71 4.21 -16.61
CA ARG A 30 -2.12 5.46 -15.96
C ARG A 30 -0.95 6.17 -15.28
N ILE A 31 -0.12 5.42 -14.55
CA ILE A 31 1.10 5.94 -13.92
C ILE A 31 2.05 6.49 -14.99
N LEU A 32 2.33 5.70 -16.03
CA LEU A 32 3.22 6.11 -17.12
C LEU A 32 2.69 7.35 -17.85
N GLY A 33 1.38 7.46 -18.05
CA GLY A 33 0.76 8.64 -18.63
C GLY A 33 0.96 9.90 -17.79
N LEU A 34 0.80 9.82 -16.47
CA LEU A 34 1.08 10.94 -15.55
C LEU A 34 2.54 11.36 -15.62
N LEU A 35 3.47 10.41 -15.56
CA LEU A 35 4.90 10.68 -15.64
C LEU A 35 5.29 11.28 -17.00
N ALA A 36 4.68 10.82 -18.09
CA ALA A 36 4.90 11.34 -19.44
C ALA A 36 4.38 12.78 -19.61
N MET A 37 3.34 13.18 -18.89
CA MET A 37 2.87 14.57 -18.82
C MET A 37 3.76 15.47 -17.94
N GLY A 38 4.83 14.93 -17.35
CA GLY A 38 5.77 15.67 -16.52
C GLY A 38 5.41 15.75 -15.04
N VAL A 39 4.42 14.96 -14.58
CA VAL A 39 4.14 14.84 -13.13
C VAL A 39 5.35 14.21 -12.45
N PRO A 40 5.94 14.85 -11.42
CA PRO A 40 7.06 14.27 -10.69
C PRO A 40 6.66 12.93 -10.02
N PRO A 41 7.56 11.92 -9.99
CA PRO A 41 7.32 10.65 -9.30
C PRO A 41 6.78 10.78 -7.86
N GLY A 42 7.29 11.73 -7.08
CA GLY A 42 6.83 12.01 -5.72
C GLY A 42 5.39 12.51 -5.60
N GLN A 43 4.78 12.94 -6.70
CA GLN A 43 3.38 13.40 -6.74
C GLN A 43 2.41 12.31 -7.23
N VAL A 44 2.92 11.11 -7.57
CA VAL A 44 2.09 9.96 -7.97
C VAL A 44 2.04 8.97 -6.81
N LEU A 45 0.85 8.77 -6.24
CA LEU A 45 0.60 7.75 -5.21
C LEU A 45 -0.15 6.56 -5.82
N ALA A 46 0.44 5.38 -5.73
CA ALA A 46 -0.19 4.10 -6.07
C ALA A 46 -0.19 3.17 -4.86
N THR A 47 -1.38 2.81 -4.38
CA THR A 47 -1.54 1.96 -3.18
C THR A 47 -2.21 0.64 -3.50
N THR A 48 -1.86 -0.40 -2.73
CA THR A 48 -2.48 -1.73 -2.80
C THR A 48 -2.57 -2.37 -1.41
N PHE A 49 -3.13 -3.58 -1.31
CA PHE A 49 -3.26 -4.31 -0.04
C PHE A 49 -2.01 -5.10 0.35
N THR A 50 -1.14 -5.45 -0.60
CA THR A 50 0.01 -6.31 -0.32
C THR A 50 1.32 -5.71 -0.82
N ARG A 51 2.40 -5.94 -0.06
CA ARG A 51 3.75 -5.54 -0.46
C ARG A 51 4.17 -6.18 -1.78
N LYS A 52 3.74 -7.43 -2.03
CA LYS A 52 3.99 -8.14 -3.29
C LYS A 52 3.37 -7.40 -4.48
N ALA A 53 2.09 -7.04 -4.39
CA ALA A 53 1.42 -6.32 -5.47
C ALA A 53 2.03 -4.92 -5.71
N ALA A 54 2.54 -4.26 -4.67
CA ALA A 54 3.24 -2.98 -4.82
C ALA A 54 4.52 -3.15 -5.64
N GLY A 55 5.30 -4.20 -5.34
CA GLY A 55 6.48 -4.59 -6.12
C GLY A 55 6.13 -4.89 -7.58
N GLU A 56 5.10 -5.70 -7.81
CA GLU A 56 4.63 -6.06 -9.16
C GLU A 56 4.19 -4.83 -9.98
N ILE A 57 3.55 -3.83 -9.35
CA ILE A 57 3.18 -2.56 -10.01
C ILE A 57 4.42 -1.81 -10.44
N LEU A 58 5.39 -1.62 -9.54
CA LEU A 58 6.62 -0.87 -9.83
C LEU A 58 7.44 -1.57 -10.92
N GLU A 59 7.61 -2.89 -10.80
CA GLU A 59 8.30 -3.71 -11.80
C GLU A 59 7.65 -3.54 -13.18
N ARG A 60 6.32 -3.60 -13.27
CA ARG A 60 5.61 -3.45 -14.54
C ARG A 60 5.78 -2.07 -15.16
N VAL A 61 5.81 -1.01 -14.35
CA VAL A 61 6.07 0.36 -14.84
C VAL A 61 7.47 0.43 -15.47
N LEU A 62 8.48 -0.11 -14.80
CA LEU A 62 9.87 -0.10 -15.28
C LEU A 62 10.06 -0.98 -16.52
N LEU A 63 9.52 -2.20 -16.52
CA LEU A 63 9.63 -3.14 -17.65
C LEU A 63 9.00 -2.57 -18.92
N ARG A 64 7.78 -2.01 -18.82
CA ARG A 64 7.11 -1.42 -19.99
C ARG A 64 7.90 -0.26 -20.60
N LEU A 65 8.53 0.57 -19.76
CA LEU A 65 9.42 1.63 -20.24
C LEU A 65 10.69 1.07 -20.88
N ALA A 66 11.30 0.05 -20.28
CA ALA A 66 12.50 -0.60 -20.82
C ALA A 66 12.25 -1.28 -22.17
N GLU A 67 11.12 -1.98 -22.30
CA GLU A 67 10.65 -2.56 -23.57
C GLU A 67 10.41 -1.47 -24.61
N GLY A 68 9.68 -0.42 -24.26
CA GLY A 68 9.45 0.72 -25.16
C GLY A 68 10.75 1.44 -25.55
N ALA A 69 11.75 1.48 -24.67
CA ALA A 69 13.05 2.08 -24.97
C ALA A 69 13.95 1.23 -25.89
N SER A 70 13.63 -0.06 -26.06
CA SER A 70 14.43 -1.05 -26.79
C SER A 70 13.77 -1.52 -28.08
N ASP A 71 12.44 -1.48 -28.17
CA ASP A 71 11.66 -1.95 -29.32
C ASP A 71 10.69 -0.85 -29.81
N PRO A 72 10.83 -0.37 -31.07
CA PRO A 72 9.91 0.61 -31.67
C PRO A 72 8.44 0.17 -31.66
N THR A 73 8.16 -1.12 -31.79
CA THR A 73 6.79 -1.67 -31.77
C THR A 73 6.19 -1.52 -30.37
N LYS A 74 6.96 -1.85 -29.34
CA LYS A 74 6.57 -1.68 -27.94
C LYS A 74 6.41 -0.22 -27.55
N ALA A 75 7.24 0.67 -28.10
CA ALA A 75 7.07 2.10 -27.93
C ALA A 75 5.71 2.57 -28.50
N GLN A 76 5.35 2.12 -29.71
CA GLN A 76 4.05 2.46 -30.29
C GLN A 76 2.87 1.95 -29.46
N GLU A 77 2.94 0.71 -28.95
CA GLU A 77 1.93 0.16 -28.03
C GLU A 77 1.81 1.01 -26.76
N LEU A 78 2.94 1.31 -26.11
CA LEU A 78 2.97 2.14 -24.90
C LEU A 78 2.44 3.56 -25.16
N GLY A 79 2.75 4.13 -26.31
CA GLY A 79 2.26 5.44 -26.72
C GLY A 79 0.74 5.50 -26.88
N LYS A 80 0.12 4.42 -27.36
CA LYS A 80 -1.34 4.28 -27.46
C LYS A 80 -1.98 4.11 -26.09
N ASP A 81 -1.36 3.32 -25.22
CA ASP A 81 -1.98 2.93 -23.96
C ASP A 81 -1.76 3.92 -22.81
N ALA A 82 -0.64 4.65 -22.80
CA ALA A 82 -0.25 5.53 -21.70
C ALA A 82 -0.23 7.00 -22.10
N HIS A 83 0.58 7.39 -23.10
CA HIS A 83 0.66 8.77 -23.57
C HIS A 83 1.32 8.88 -24.96
N PRO A 84 0.80 9.70 -25.90
CA PRO A 84 1.31 9.77 -27.28
C PRO A 84 2.82 10.12 -27.41
N ILE A 85 3.39 10.81 -26.42
CA ILE A 85 4.84 11.11 -26.39
C ILE A 85 5.70 9.85 -26.34
N LEU A 86 5.19 8.76 -25.78
CA LEU A 86 5.93 7.50 -25.61
C LEU A 86 5.93 6.62 -26.87
N THR A 87 5.44 7.12 -28.00
CA THR A 87 5.41 6.36 -29.28
C THR A 87 6.80 6.08 -29.87
N ARG A 88 7.85 6.72 -29.35
CA ARG A 88 9.23 6.62 -29.85
C ARG A 88 10.18 6.06 -28.78
N PRO A 89 11.11 5.15 -29.15
CA PRO A 89 12.07 4.59 -28.20
C PRO A 89 12.95 5.61 -27.47
N GLU A 90 13.38 6.69 -28.12
CA GLU A 90 14.13 7.77 -27.48
C GLU A 90 13.36 8.43 -26.32
N GLU A 91 12.04 8.63 -26.46
CA GLU A 91 11.20 9.25 -25.43
C GLU A 91 11.00 8.30 -24.24
N CYS A 92 10.76 7.02 -24.51
CA CYS A 92 10.71 5.97 -23.49
C CYS A 92 12.02 5.91 -22.71
N ARG A 93 13.16 5.95 -23.40
CA ARG A 93 14.50 5.94 -22.78
C ARG A 93 14.71 7.18 -21.92
N GLY A 94 14.35 8.36 -22.43
CA GLY A 94 14.45 9.62 -21.69
C GLY A 94 13.62 9.59 -20.41
N LEU A 95 12.38 9.09 -20.47
CA LEU A 95 11.53 8.95 -19.30
C LEU A 95 12.07 7.89 -18.33
N LEU A 96 12.53 6.74 -18.82
CA LEU A 96 13.15 5.70 -18.01
C LEU A 96 14.37 6.24 -17.25
N SER A 97 15.27 6.96 -17.91
CA SER A 97 16.44 7.56 -17.26
C SER A 97 16.06 8.54 -16.17
N ARG A 98 15.06 9.42 -16.41
CA ARG A 98 14.56 10.34 -15.38
C ARG A 98 13.95 9.59 -14.20
N LEU A 99 13.12 8.57 -14.48
CA LEU A 99 12.47 7.77 -13.46
C LEU A 99 13.49 7.02 -12.59
N LEU A 100 14.51 6.41 -13.19
CA LEU A 100 15.58 5.72 -12.46
C LEU A 100 16.37 6.67 -11.56
N ALA A 101 16.63 7.91 -12.01
CA ALA A 101 17.32 8.92 -11.20
C ALA A 101 16.50 9.36 -9.96
N SER A 102 15.16 9.33 -10.05
CA SER A 102 14.25 9.71 -8.96
C SER A 102 13.42 8.53 -8.43
N LEU A 103 13.90 7.29 -8.57
CA LEU A 103 13.11 6.09 -8.28
C LEU A 103 12.69 6.03 -6.80
N HIS A 104 13.53 6.52 -5.90
CA HIS A 104 13.26 6.62 -4.46
C HIS A 104 12.06 7.51 -4.11
N GLN A 105 11.63 8.39 -5.02
CA GLN A 105 10.47 9.25 -4.83
C GLN A 105 9.17 8.59 -5.28
N MET A 106 9.22 7.45 -5.97
CA MET A 106 7.99 6.75 -6.37
C MET A 106 7.24 6.26 -5.15
N ASN A 107 5.99 6.72 -5.00
CA ASN A 107 5.12 6.27 -3.91
C ASN A 107 4.25 5.09 -4.38
N VAL A 108 4.87 3.91 -4.51
CA VAL A 108 4.16 2.65 -4.76
C VAL A 108 4.25 1.77 -3.51
N GLY A 109 3.14 1.58 -2.80
CA GLY A 109 3.16 0.95 -1.48
C GLY A 109 1.84 0.34 -1.06
N THR A 110 1.78 -0.11 0.19
CA THR A 110 0.51 -0.57 0.78
C THR A 110 -0.30 0.60 1.33
N LEU A 111 -1.62 0.40 1.43
CA LEU A 111 -2.51 1.35 2.11
C LEU A 111 -2.03 1.61 3.55
N ASP A 112 -1.65 0.58 4.29
CA ASP A 112 -1.16 0.72 5.67
C ASP A 112 0.11 1.59 5.74
N ALA A 113 1.06 1.38 4.82
CA ALA A 113 2.29 2.17 4.78
C ALA A 113 2.00 3.66 4.52
N PHE A 114 1.05 3.95 3.64
CA PHE A 114 0.60 5.31 3.38
C PHE A 114 -0.07 5.95 4.61
N PHE A 115 -0.98 5.24 5.29
CA PHE A 115 -1.61 5.76 6.51
C PHE A 115 -0.62 5.96 7.65
N VAL A 116 0.36 5.06 7.81
CA VAL A 116 1.46 5.22 8.77
C VAL A 116 2.29 6.45 8.45
N GLN A 117 2.62 6.67 7.18
CA GLN A 117 3.35 7.86 6.75
C GLN A 117 2.57 9.14 7.08
N MET A 118 1.26 9.18 6.80
CA MET A 118 0.42 10.32 7.16
C MET A 118 0.38 10.54 8.68
N ALA A 119 0.13 9.50 9.47
CA ALA A 119 0.06 9.62 10.93
C ALA A 119 1.40 9.99 11.57
N ARG A 120 2.54 9.69 10.92
CA ARG A 120 3.86 10.20 11.33
C ARG A 120 4.04 11.68 11.02
N SER A 121 3.56 12.14 9.88
CA SER A 121 3.66 13.56 9.48
C SER A 121 2.78 14.48 10.32
N PHE A 122 1.63 13.99 10.79
CA PHE A 122 0.64 14.74 11.59
C PHE A 122 0.51 14.20 13.02
N PHE A 123 1.62 13.73 13.60
CA PHE A 123 1.58 13.03 14.89
C PHE A 123 1.07 13.93 16.03
N LEU A 124 1.36 15.24 15.98
CA LEU A 124 0.92 16.21 16.98
C LEU A 124 -0.60 16.42 16.93
N GLU A 125 -1.15 16.58 15.73
CA GLU A 125 -2.58 16.76 15.49
C GLU A 125 -3.39 15.53 15.88
N LEU A 126 -2.78 14.34 15.77
CA LEU A 126 -3.37 13.07 16.18
C LEU A 126 -3.18 12.77 17.69
N GLY A 127 -2.50 13.63 18.44
CA GLY A 127 -2.21 13.40 19.86
C GLY A 127 -1.26 12.22 20.11
N LEU A 128 -0.48 11.82 19.10
CA LEU A 128 0.50 10.75 19.21
C LEU A 128 1.82 11.29 19.77
N PRO A 129 2.60 10.47 20.51
CA PRO A 129 3.92 10.87 20.93
C PRO A 129 4.92 10.91 19.75
N PRO A 130 6.00 11.71 19.85
CA PRO A 130 7.09 11.67 18.88
C PRO A 130 7.66 10.25 18.75
N ARG A 131 7.98 9.83 17.52
CA ARG A 131 8.55 8.50 17.22
C ARG A 131 7.62 7.33 17.62
N TRP A 132 6.31 7.52 17.59
CA TRP A 132 5.35 6.43 17.75
C TRP A 132 5.60 5.30 16.72
N THR A 133 5.26 4.08 17.11
CA THR A 133 5.32 2.91 16.22
C THR A 133 4.02 2.14 16.33
N ILE A 134 3.67 1.40 15.28
CA ILE A 134 2.65 0.34 15.41
C ILE A 134 3.20 -0.71 16.38
N ALA A 135 2.37 -1.17 17.31
CA ALA A 135 2.73 -2.25 18.21
C ALA A 135 2.91 -3.55 17.41
N GLY A 136 4.00 -4.28 17.65
CA GLY A 136 4.14 -5.65 17.18
C GLY A 136 3.62 -6.64 18.22
N GLU A 137 3.47 -7.91 17.84
CA GLU A 137 2.96 -8.99 18.70
C GLU A 137 3.56 -8.99 20.13
N PRO A 138 4.90 -8.86 20.33
CA PRO A 138 5.45 -8.90 21.69
C PRO A 138 4.99 -7.73 22.58
N THR A 139 4.76 -6.56 21.97
CA THR A 139 4.27 -5.38 22.68
C THR A 139 2.78 -5.51 22.97
N GLU A 140 2.01 -6.02 22.00
CA GLU A 140 0.59 -6.29 22.18
C GLU A 140 0.34 -7.32 23.28
N ASP A 141 1.12 -8.40 23.33
CA ASP A 141 1.00 -9.44 24.37
C ASP A 141 1.30 -8.88 25.76
N ARG A 142 2.34 -8.05 25.87
CA ARG A 142 2.68 -7.37 27.12
C ARG A 142 1.57 -6.42 27.57
N ILE A 143 1.09 -5.56 26.68
CA ILE A 143 0.00 -4.61 26.98
C ILE A 143 -1.28 -5.37 27.36
N ARG A 144 -1.60 -6.46 26.66
CA ARG A 144 -2.75 -7.31 26.98
C ARG A 144 -2.61 -7.94 28.36
N THR A 145 -1.45 -8.48 28.68
CA THR A 145 -1.17 -9.07 30.00
C THR A 145 -1.30 -8.03 31.11
N GLU A 146 -0.72 -6.84 30.92
CA GLU A 146 -0.83 -5.73 31.87
C GLU A 146 -2.29 -5.29 32.05
N ALA A 147 -3.05 -5.14 30.96
CA ALA A 147 -4.46 -4.77 31.02
C ALA A 147 -5.31 -5.81 31.76
N VAL A 148 -5.05 -7.11 31.56
CA VAL A 148 -5.71 -8.19 32.31
C VAL A 148 -5.38 -8.09 33.79
N LEU A 149 -4.11 -7.89 34.15
CA LEU A 149 -3.70 -7.77 35.56
C LEU A 149 -4.39 -6.57 36.24
N VAL A 150 -4.42 -5.41 35.59
CA VAL A 150 -5.13 -4.22 36.11
C VAL A 150 -6.61 -4.51 36.29
N ALA A 151 -7.27 -5.09 35.27
CA ALA A 151 -8.67 -5.45 35.38
C ALA A 151 -8.92 -6.41 36.57
N LEU A 152 -8.09 -7.44 36.74
CA LEU A 152 -8.21 -8.40 37.86
C LEU A 152 -8.02 -7.72 39.22
N THR A 153 -7.18 -6.69 39.33
CA THR A 153 -7.01 -5.94 40.59
C THR A 153 -8.19 -5.02 40.93
N GLU A 154 -8.90 -4.53 39.91
CA GLU A 154 -10.08 -3.65 40.08
C GLU A 154 -11.40 -4.44 40.16
N THR A 155 -11.37 -5.75 39.87
CA THR A 155 -12.54 -6.62 39.85
C THR A 155 -12.91 -7.09 41.26
N ASP A 156 -14.21 -7.04 41.61
CA ASP A 156 -14.67 -7.59 42.87
C ASP A 156 -14.62 -9.14 42.90
N ARG A 157 -14.69 -9.73 44.10
CA ARG A 157 -14.56 -11.17 44.29
C ARG A 157 -15.64 -11.98 43.57
N ALA A 158 -16.86 -11.45 43.42
CA ALA A 158 -17.96 -12.16 42.76
C ALA A 158 -17.75 -12.20 41.23
N GLN A 159 -17.37 -11.07 40.64
CA GLN A 159 -17.04 -10.96 39.22
C GLN A 159 -15.80 -11.79 38.85
N LEU A 160 -14.80 -11.83 39.73
CA LEU A 160 -13.60 -12.66 39.54
C LEU A 160 -13.95 -14.16 39.49
N VAL A 161 -14.84 -14.61 40.37
CA VAL A 161 -15.32 -16.00 40.40
C VAL A 161 -16.09 -16.34 39.13
N ASP A 162 -16.91 -15.41 38.61
CA ASP A 162 -17.65 -15.65 37.37
C ASP A 162 -16.73 -15.66 36.13
N LEU A 163 -15.72 -14.80 36.05
CA LEU A 163 -14.68 -14.86 35.01
C LEU A 163 -13.92 -16.19 35.03
N LEU A 164 -13.52 -16.68 36.21
CA LEU A 164 -12.86 -17.99 36.35
C LEU A 164 -13.78 -19.14 35.94
N ARG A 165 -15.09 -19.05 36.21
CA ARG A 165 -16.08 -20.04 35.74
C ARG A 165 -16.24 -20.01 34.22
N MET A 166 -16.24 -18.84 33.60
CA MET A 166 -16.32 -18.71 32.13
C MET A 166 -15.08 -19.30 31.46
N LEU A 167 -13.87 -18.95 31.94
CA LEU A 167 -12.62 -19.49 31.41
C LEU A 167 -12.54 -21.02 31.53
N ASN A 168 -12.99 -21.58 32.65
CA ASN A 168 -13.00 -23.04 32.86
C ASN A 168 -14.06 -23.75 32.00
N ARG A 169 -15.22 -23.12 31.71
CA ARG A 169 -16.19 -23.68 30.77
C ARG A 169 -15.63 -23.78 29.35
N ASP A 170 -14.94 -22.75 28.88
CA ASP A 170 -14.36 -22.72 27.53
C ASP A 170 -13.11 -23.60 27.39
N ALA A 171 -12.37 -23.84 28.48
CA ALA A 171 -11.28 -24.81 28.52
C ALA A 171 -11.81 -26.26 28.45
N ALA A 172 -12.89 -26.56 29.19
CA ALA A 172 -13.55 -27.87 29.13
C ALA A 172 -14.14 -28.14 27.74
N HIS A 173 -14.74 -27.15 27.09
CA HIS A 173 -15.31 -27.30 25.75
C HIS A 173 -14.25 -27.52 24.65
N ARG A 174 -13.05 -26.91 24.79
CA ARG A 174 -11.92 -27.11 23.87
C ARG A 174 -11.23 -28.47 24.03
N GLN A 175 -11.16 -29.00 25.25
CA GLN A 175 -10.64 -30.35 25.47
C GLN A 175 -11.52 -31.41 24.82
N VAL A 176 -12.85 -31.33 24.96
CA VAL A 176 -13.78 -32.29 24.34
C VAL A 176 -13.67 -32.28 22.80
N HIS A 177 -13.44 -31.13 22.19
CA HIS A 177 -13.28 -31.02 20.73
C HIS A 177 -11.95 -31.62 20.22
N ALA A 178 -10.89 -31.59 21.04
CA ALA A 178 -9.61 -32.24 20.74
C ALA A 178 -9.68 -33.75 20.93
N THR A 179 -10.43 -34.25 21.93
CA THR A 179 -10.59 -35.70 22.19
C THR A 179 -11.57 -36.39 21.23
N LEU A 180 -12.37 -35.65 20.46
CA LEU A 180 -13.29 -36.18 19.44
C LEU A 180 -12.66 -36.26 18.03
N LEU A 181 -11.43 -35.79 17.86
CA LEU A 181 -10.69 -35.81 16.58
C LEU A 181 -9.50 -36.79 16.59
N ASP A 182 -9.33 -37.56 17.66
CA ASP A 182 -8.53 -38.80 17.73
C ASP A 182 -9.48 -40.02 17.67
#